data_AF-A0A832NIE8-F1
#
_entry.id   AF-A0A832NIE8-F1
#
_cell.length_a   1.000
_cell.length_b   1.000
_cell.length_c   1.000
_cell.angle_alpha   90.00
_cell.angle_beta   90.00
_cell.angle_gamma   90.00
#
_symmetry.space_group_name_H-M   'P 1'
#
loop_
_entity.id
_entity.type
_entity.pdbx_description
1 polymer ?
#
loop_
_entity_poly.entity_id
_entity_poly.type
_entity_poly.pdbx_seq_one_letter_code
_entity_poly.pdbx_strand_id
1 'polypeptide(L)'
;MRVEDLTDYPRRMVLASLFWFYLGGVAGITMLLLHLTRLSTPPLYYQLMTLHGFAMPFGGLFQLMMGLSLLRAGFCYGKPVKGRIVELSYILLNAGMLLILLAVAMGARTSYTLMFPLPASGALRGLWPLEAVTVLVWGVVMVVSVIVALYPAALARLIFTGKTQEALVLERFMGTLNPSGMASMLPYIFIIPPVGAAISLAAIAIGVALLGLVPLSSVGWALQSLNFNYPFWIFAHNLMEAMGVMAIGTVYWLVPRYTVREQGETGVRTLFSERLGLFAIVFYSTAAIMAFPHHLFTMPTSQPQGLSYTGQIASWLTGFGAAFSVFNVLATSYIFGLRLTPASLAAMLGFAVYVADGFLAMQLGTIGWAYRLHGTYAATAHLMTILLAVTLIWIGALYHSFQLLFGRPENRKLAYVHVVATAVAALGLLYKMAAMGGLGIPRRAYPLPITDPATIAVLTLFASILAAGQIAFLTQLTRPKTAKT
;
A
#
# COMPACT_ATOMS: atom_id res chain seq x y z
N MET A 1 -5.52 5.73 31.15
CA MET A 1 -4.58 5.35 30.07
C MET A 1 -3.68 6.54 29.78
N ARG A 2 -2.37 6.35 29.62
CA ARG A 2 -1.48 7.46 29.24
C ARG A 2 -1.45 7.60 27.72
N VAL A 3 -1.15 8.79 27.20
CA VAL A 3 -1.11 9.04 25.74
C VAL A 3 -0.08 8.13 25.07
N GLU A 4 1.04 7.86 25.74
CA GLU A 4 2.12 7.00 25.26
C GLU A 4 1.67 5.56 25.04
N ASP A 5 0.66 5.10 25.80
CA ASP A 5 0.09 3.76 25.63
C ASP A 5 -0.63 3.62 24.26
N LEU A 6 -1.02 4.73 23.63
CA LEU A 6 -1.60 4.77 22.29
C LEU A 6 -0.56 5.10 21.22
N THR A 7 0.45 5.91 21.53
CA THR A 7 1.29 6.56 20.52
C THR A 7 2.68 5.96 20.35
N ASP A 8 3.26 5.26 21.33
CA ASP A 8 4.67 4.81 21.26
C ASP A 8 4.93 3.89 20.06
N TYR A 9 4.22 2.76 19.97
CA TYR A 9 4.37 1.84 18.83
C TYR A 9 3.94 2.46 17.50
N PRO A 10 2.75 3.11 17.37
CA PRO A 10 2.39 3.81 16.14
C PRO A 10 3.43 4.83 15.68
N ARG A 11 4.02 5.61 16.59
CA ARG A 11 5.09 6.56 16.26
C ARG A 11 6.32 5.84 15.72
N ARG A 12 6.76 4.75 16.35
CA ARG A 12 7.89 3.93 15.87
C ARG A 12 7.61 3.34 14.48
N MET A 13 6.39 2.84 14.26
CA MET A 13 5.96 2.32 12.96
C MET A 13 5.96 3.41 11.88
N VAL A 14 5.44 4.61 12.18
CA VAL A 14 5.46 5.76 11.27
C VAL A 14 6.90 6.18 10.95
N LEU A 15 7.79 6.30 11.94
CA LEU A 15 9.18 6.71 11.70
C LEU A 15 9.95 5.68 10.85
N ALA A 16 9.78 4.39 11.14
CA ALA A 16 10.39 3.33 10.34
C ALA A 16 9.79 3.27 8.92
N SER A 17 8.49 3.52 8.78
CA SER A 17 7.84 3.67 7.48
C SER A 17 8.48 4.78 6.63
N LEU A 18 8.72 5.94 7.22
CA LEU A 18 9.38 7.05 6.53
C LEU A 18 10.79 6.66 6.07
N PHE A 19 11.56 5.98 6.92
CA PHE A 19 12.89 5.47 6.54
C PHE A 19 12.82 4.57 5.29
N TRP A 20 11.96 3.55 5.30
CA TRP A 20 11.83 2.63 4.17
C TRP A 20 11.28 3.32 2.92
N PHE A 21 10.32 4.22 3.07
CA PHE A 21 9.77 5.01 1.97
C PHE A 21 10.84 5.86 1.30
N TYR A 22 11.70 6.54 2.06
CA TYR A 22 12.78 7.34 1.48
C TYR A 22 13.88 6.49 0.85
N LEU A 23 14.25 5.38 1.48
CA LEU A 23 15.21 4.42 0.89
C LEU A 23 14.70 3.87 -0.45
N GLY A 24 13.44 3.43 -0.50
CA GLY A 24 12.78 2.96 -1.72
C GLY A 24 12.62 4.07 -2.77
N GLY A 25 12.30 5.29 -2.34
CA GLY A 25 12.20 6.47 -3.21
C GLY A 25 13.52 6.83 -3.88
N VAL A 26 14.63 6.83 -3.12
CA VAL A 26 15.98 7.02 -3.66
C VAL A 26 16.32 5.94 -4.68
N ALA A 27 16.02 4.67 -4.39
CA ALA A 27 16.20 3.59 -5.36
C ALA A 27 15.41 3.82 -6.66
N GLY A 28 14.15 4.27 -6.56
CA GLY A 28 13.30 4.56 -7.72
C GLY A 28 13.79 5.74 -8.56
N ILE A 29 14.20 6.84 -7.92
CA ILE A 29 14.82 7.99 -8.63
C ILE A 29 16.12 7.56 -9.30
N THR A 30 16.93 6.75 -8.62
CA THR A 30 18.19 6.24 -9.16
C THR A 30 17.93 5.42 -10.41
N MET A 31 16.97 4.48 -10.39
CA MET A 31 16.57 3.71 -11.58
C MET A 31 16.22 4.60 -12.78
N LEU A 32 15.52 5.72 -12.56
CA LEU A 32 15.19 6.68 -13.61
C LEU A 32 16.43 7.39 -14.16
N LEU A 33 17.33 7.82 -13.28
CA LEU A 33 18.61 8.44 -13.68
C LEU A 33 19.51 7.46 -14.45
N LEU A 34 19.44 6.16 -14.16
CA LEU A 34 20.16 5.13 -14.91
C LEU A 34 19.69 5.00 -16.36
N HIS A 35 18.42 5.30 -16.66
CA HIS A 35 17.92 5.35 -18.03
C HIS A 35 18.42 6.58 -18.80
N LEU A 36 18.59 7.72 -18.11
CA LEU A 36 19.11 8.96 -18.71
C LEU A 36 20.60 8.89 -19.00
N THR A 37 21.38 8.43 -18.02
CA THR A 37 22.84 8.47 -18.07
C THR A 37 23.43 7.29 -18.86
N ARG A 38 22.74 6.13 -18.86
CA ARG A 38 23.28 4.85 -19.35
C ARG A 38 24.62 4.42 -18.71
N LEU A 39 25.00 5.03 -17.58
CA LEU A 39 26.29 4.80 -16.90
C LEU A 39 26.23 3.63 -15.90
N SER A 40 25.48 2.56 -16.18
CA SER A 40 25.36 1.44 -15.24
C SER A 40 25.25 0.08 -15.88
N THR A 41 25.46 -0.95 -15.07
CA THR A 41 25.31 -2.35 -15.45
C THR A 41 23.87 -2.81 -15.17
N PRO A 42 23.30 -3.72 -16.00
CA PRO A 42 21.98 -4.30 -15.75
C PRO A 42 21.77 -4.87 -14.33
N PRO A 43 22.76 -5.53 -13.69
CA PRO A 43 22.64 -5.98 -12.30
C PRO A 43 22.20 -4.90 -11.31
N LEU A 44 22.78 -3.70 -11.37
CA LEU A 44 22.44 -2.62 -10.45
C LEU A 44 20.97 -2.21 -10.60
N TYR A 45 20.48 -2.06 -11.82
CA TYR A 45 19.09 -1.72 -12.08
C TYR A 45 18.13 -2.73 -11.45
N TYR A 46 18.40 -4.03 -11.60
CA TYR A 46 17.54 -5.07 -11.04
C TYR A 46 17.64 -5.20 -9.51
N GLN A 47 18.78 -4.85 -8.91
CA GLN A 47 18.92 -4.75 -7.45
C GLN A 47 18.08 -3.59 -6.92
N LEU A 48 18.20 -2.40 -7.52
CA LEU A 48 17.42 -1.22 -7.16
C LEU A 48 15.91 -1.47 -7.34
N MET A 49 15.52 -2.14 -8.43
CA MET A 49 14.12 -2.51 -8.67
C MET A 49 13.59 -3.47 -7.60
N THR A 50 14.42 -4.43 -7.16
CA THR A 50 14.05 -5.35 -6.08
C THR A 50 13.92 -4.61 -4.75
N LEU A 51 14.89 -3.76 -4.40
CA LEU A 51 14.83 -2.92 -3.19
C LEU A 51 13.62 -2.00 -3.19
N HIS A 52 13.42 -1.22 -4.26
CA HIS A 52 12.28 -0.32 -4.42
C HIS A 52 10.95 -1.08 -4.28
N GLY A 53 10.83 -2.23 -4.96
CA GLY A 53 9.63 -3.04 -4.96
C GLY A 53 9.27 -3.62 -3.59
N PHE A 54 10.22 -3.83 -2.67
CA PHE A 54 9.94 -4.23 -1.30
C PHE A 54 9.78 -3.04 -0.35
N ALA A 55 10.69 -2.07 -0.43
CA ALA A 55 10.77 -0.94 0.49
C ALA A 55 9.53 -0.05 0.42
N MET A 56 8.98 0.19 -0.77
CA MET A 56 7.83 1.08 -0.95
C MET A 56 6.52 0.49 -0.41
N PRO A 57 6.02 -0.66 -0.90
CA PRO A 57 4.72 -1.18 -0.46
C PRO A 57 4.74 -1.75 0.96
N PHE A 58 5.81 -2.44 1.38
CA PHE A 58 5.82 -3.16 2.67
C PHE A 58 6.46 -2.33 3.79
N GLY A 59 7.69 -1.87 3.59
CA GLY A 59 8.39 -1.05 4.57
C GLY A 59 7.77 0.34 4.72
N GLY A 60 7.40 0.97 3.60
CA GLY A 60 6.81 2.31 3.57
C GLY A 60 5.31 2.28 3.84
N LEU A 61 4.51 1.99 2.81
CA LEU A 61 3.06 2.14 2.87
C LEU A 61 2.38 1.22 3.89
N PHE A 62 2.62 -0.09 3.84
CA PHE A 62 1.97 -1.04 4.73
C PHE A 62 2.27 -0.73 6.20
N GLN A 63 3.51 -0.39 6.52
CA GLN A 63 3.89 -0.02 7.88
C GLN A 63 3.25 1.32 8.33
N LEU A 64 3.11 2.30 7.43
CA LEU A 64 2.37 3.54 7.69
C LEU A 64 0.90 3.23 8.02
N MET A 65 0.26 2.42 7.17
CA MET A 65 -1.11 1.97 7.34
C MET A 65 -1.27 1.25 8.69
N MET A 66 -0.41 0.27 8.98
CA MET A 66 -0.45 -0.49 10.23
C MET A 66 -0.34 0.43 11.46
N GLY A 67 0.62 1.37 11.46
CA GLY A 67 0.79 2.29 12.57
C GLY A 67 -0.43 3.18 12.80
N LEU A 68 -0.94 3.81 11.75
CA LEU A 68 -2.06 4.75 11.84
C LEU A 68 -3.42 4.06 12.04
N SER A 69 -3.61 2.86 11.49
CA SER A 69 -4.83 2.07 11.70
C SER A 69 -4.90 1.55 13.13
N LEU A 70 -3.79 1.07 13.70
CA LEU A 70 -3.73 0.65 15.10
C LEU A 70 -3.92 1.82 16.05
N LEU A 71 -3.30 2.98 15.78
CA LEU A 71 -3.55 4.22 16.54
C LEU A 71 -5.04 4.57 16.56
N ARG A 72 -5.67 4.55 15.37
CA ARG A 72 -7.09 4.83 15.23
C ARG A 72 -7.95 3.82 15.98
N ALA A 73 -7.70 2.51 15.81
CA ALA A 73 -8.45 1.46 16.48
C ALA A 73 -8.29 1.55 18.00
N GLY A 74 -7.06 1.78 18.50
CA GLY A 74 -6.78 2.01 19.91
C GLY A 74 -7.55 3.20 20.47
N PHE A 75 -7.58 4.32 19.75
CA PHE A 75 -8.35 5.51 20.15
C PHE A 75 -9.87 5.23 20.16
N CYS A 76 -10.41 4.63 19.09
CA CYS A 76 -11.85 4.37 18.96
C CYS A 76 -12.40 3.36 19.98
N TYR A 77 -11.55 2.45 20.46
CA TYR A 77 -11.93 1.44 21.45
C TYR A 77 -11.41 1.74 22.86
N GLY A 78 -10.67 2.85 23.02
CA GLY A 78 -10.05 3.27 24.28
C GLY A 78 -9.08 2.22 24.82
N LYS A 79 -8.28 1.60 23.94
CA LYS A 79 -7.36 0.50 24.26
C LYS A 79 -5.92 0.84 23.92
N PRO A 80 -4.96 0.40 24.75
CA PRO A 80 -3.57 0.70 24.50
C PRO A 80 -3.04 -0.12 23.30
N VAL A 81 -2.23 0.51 22.47
CA VAL A 81 -1.56 -0.10 21.30
C VAL A 81 -0.21 -0.63 21.73
N LYS A 82 -0.21 -1.64 22.61
CA LYS A 82 0.99 -2.24 23.20
C LYS A 82 0.85 -3.73 23.52
N GLY A 83 1.97 -4.35 23.91
CA GLY A 83 2.07 -5.76 24.28
C GLY A 83 2.42 -6.66 23.10
N ARG A 84 2.84 -7.88 23.41
CA ARG A 84 3.63 -8.78 22.55
C ARG A 84 3.25 -8.82 21.07
N ILE A 85 1.96 -8.89 20.72
CA ILE A 85 1.52 -8.95 19.32
C ILE A 85 1.96 -7.70 18.55
N VAL A 86 1.76 -6.50 19.12
CA VAL A 86 2.15 -5.22 18.49
C VAL A 86 3.67 -5.10 18.39
N GLU A 87 4.38 -5.54 19.44
CA GLU A 87 5.84 -5.48 19.49
C GLU A 87 6.46 -6.41 18.45
N LEU A 88 5.98 -7.65 18.37
CA LEU A 88 6.41 -8.63 17.37
C LEU A 88 6.06 -8.18 15.96
N SER A 89 4.88 -7.57 15.73
CA SER A 89 4.54 -6.97 14.42
C SER A 89 5.59 -5.93 13.99
N TYR A 90 6.00 -5.05 14.91
CA TYR A 90 7.04 -4.05 14.61
C TYR A 90 8.41 -4.70 14.39
N ILE A 91 8.84 -5.59 15.27
CA ILE A 91 10.17 -6.22 15.23
C ILE A 91 10.31 -7.08 13.98
N LEU A 92 9.39 -8.01 13.73
CA LEU A 92 9.50 -8.95 12.61
C LEU A 92 9.36 -8.26 11.27
N LEU A 93 8.51 -7.23 11.14
CA LEU A 93 8.42 -6.48 9.90
C LEU A 93 9.76 -5.81 9.57
N ASN A 94 10.37 -5.11 10.54
CA ASN A 94 11.64 -4.42 10.30
C ASN A 94 12.83 -5.38 10.17
N ALA A 95 12.88 -6.45 10.96
CA ALA A 95 13.89 -7.50 10.80
C ALA A 95 13.80 -8.16 9.41
N GLY A 96 12.58 -8.47 8.95
CA GLY A 96 12.34 -8.99 7.62
C GLY A 96 12.78 -8.02 6.51
N MET A 97 12.45 -6.73 6.65
CA MET A 97 12.90 -5.69 5.71
C MET A 97 14.42 -5.51 5.70
N LEU A 98 15.10 -5.62 6.84
CA LEU A 98 16.56 -5.59 6.93
C LEU A 98 17.20 -6.82 6.26
N LEU A 99 16.62 -8.00 6.41
CA LEU A 99 17.06 -9.20 5.69
C LEU A 99 16.88 -9.04 4.18
N ILE A 100 15.76 -8.45 3.72
CA ILE A 100 15.56 -8.14 2.30
C ILE A 100 16.63 -7.17 1.80
N LEU A 101 16.95 -6.11 2.56
CA LEU A 101 18.02 -5.16 2.20
C LEU A 101 19.38 -5.87 2.12
N LEU A 102 19.71 -6.73 3.08
CA LEU A 102 20.92 -7.55 3.08
C LEU A 102 20.98 -8.46 1.85
N ALA A 103 19.88 -9.14 1.53
CA ALA A 103 19.79 -9.99 0.35
C ALA A 103 20.05 -9.23 -0.95
N VAL A 104 19.49 -8.02 -1.09
CA VAL A 104 19.76 -7.17 -2.26
C VAL A 104 21.24 -6.76 -2.31
N ALA A 105 21.84 -6.39 -1.17
CA ALA A 105 23.27 -6.08 -1.07
C ALA A 105 24.15 -7.29 -1.44
N MET A 106 23.70 -8.51 -1.12
CA MET A 106 24.34 -9.77 -1.53
C MET A 106 24.11 -10.14 -3.01
N GLY A 107 23.32 -9.37 -3.77
CA GLY A 107 23.14 -9.57 -5.21
C GLY A 107 21.76 -10.09 -5.65
N ALA A 108 20.78 -10.18 -4.75
CA ALA A 108 19.41 -10.60 -5.10
C ALA A 108 18.75 -9.59 -6.07
N ARG A 109 18.15 -10.11 -7.14
CA ARG A 109 17.62 -9.35 -8.29
C ARG A 109 16.27 -9.88 -8.79
N THR A 110 15.47 -10.42 -7.88
CA THR A 110 14.29 -11.23 -8.19
C THR A 110 13.01 -10.44 -8.46
N SER A 111 12.99 -9.12 -8.20
CA SER A 111 11.77 -8.32 -8.03
C SER A 111 10.97 -8.71 -6.78
N TYR A 112 10.00 -7.88 -6.40
CA TYR A 112 9.09 -8.11 -5.26
C TYR A 112 7.97 -9.12 -5.57
N THR A 113 7.66 -9.36 -6.84
CA THR A 113 6.63 -10.33 -7.25
C THR A 113 7.07 -11.78 -7.13
N LEU A 114 8.36 -12.02 -6.85
CA LEU A 114 8.96 -13.34 -6.57
C LEU A 114 8.41 -14.48 -7.43
N MET A 115 8.20 -14.26 -8.73
CA MET A 115 7.46 -15.22 -9.58
C MET A 115 8.28 -16.51 -9.74
N PHE A 116 8.02 -17.50 -8.88
CA PHE A 116 8.68 -18.79 -9.00
C PHE A 116 8.29 -19.44 -10.34
N PRO A 117 9.25 -20.10 -11.01
CA PRO A 117 10.56 -20.52 -10.49
C PRO A 117 11.69 -19.46 -10.62
N LEU A 118 11.45 -18.23 -11.07
CA LEU A 118 12.51 -17.26 -11.40
C LEU A 118 13.57 -17.08 -10.30
N PRO A 119 13.24 -16.86 -9.00
CA PRO A 119 14.24 -16.75 -7.94
C PRO A 119 15.19 -17.95 -7.88
N ALA A 120 14.65 -19.17 -7.96
CA ALA A 120 15.42 -20.41 -7.89
C ALA A 120 16.18 -20.69 -9.20
N SER A 121 15.51 -20.57 -10.35
CA SER A 121 16.12 -20.82 -11.65
C SER A 121 17.20 -19.80 -11.99
N GLY A 122 17.02 -18.55 -11.58
CA GLY A 122 18.05 -17.51 -11.71
C GLY A 122 19.29 -17.83 -10.90
N ALA A 123 19.14 -18.33 -9.67
CA ALA A 123 20.27 -18.76 -8.86
C ALA A 123 21.01 -19.95 -9.49
N LEU A 124 20.27 -20.97 -9.95
CA LEU A 124 20.84 -22.14 -10.63
C LEU A 124 21.57 -21.79 -11.93
N ARG A 125 21.17 -20.70 -12.60
CA ARG A 125 21.82 -20.19 -13.82
C ARG A 125 22.94 -19.18 -13.53
N GLY A 126 23.31 -18.97 -12.28
CA GLY A 126 24.34 -18.00 -11.88
C GLY A 126 23.93 -16.54 -12.08
N LEU A 127 22.64 -16.24 -12.25
CA LEU A 127 22.16 -14.86 -12.40
C LEU A 127 22.23 -14.08 -11.08
N TRP A 128 22.21 -14.75 -9.93
CA TRP A 128 22.44 -14.18 -8.60
C TRP A 128 22.81 -15.28 -7.60
N PRO A 129 23.46 -14.97 -6.46
CA PRO A 129 23.84 -15.97 -5.47
C PRO A 129 22.63 -16.65 -4.82
N LEU A 130 22.74 -17.95 -4.54
CA LEU A 130 21.67 -18.73 -3.88
C LEU A 130 21.49 -18.30 -2.42
N GLU A 131 22.57 -17.90 -1.77
CA GLU A 131 22.61 -17.38 -0.41
C GLU A 131 21.79 -16.10 -0.32
N ALA A 132 21.93 -15.21 -1.32
CA ALA A 132 21.14 -13.98 -1.41
C ALA A 132 19.64 -14.27 -1.51
N VAL A 133 19.25 -15.29 -2.29
CA VAL A 133 17.84 -15.73 -2.39
C VAL A 133 17.35 -16.34 -1.08
N THR A 134 18.20 -17.08 -0.38
CA THR A 134 17.87 -17.70 0.90
C THR A 134 17.58 -16.64 1.96
N VAL A 135 18.45 -15.64 2.08
CA VAL A 135 18.24 -14.48 2.96
C VAL A 135 16.98 -13.71 2.56
N LEU A 136 16.74 -13.53 1.25
CA LEU A 136 15.55 -12.86 0.75
C LEU A 136 14.26 -13.56 1.18
N VAL A 137 14.19 -14.89 1.00
CA VAL A 137 13.01 -15.70 1.33
C VAL A 137 12.70 -15.60 2.82
N TRP A 138 13.70 -15.66 3.70
CA TRP A 138 13.47 -15.51 5.14
C TRP A 138 13.03 -14.10 5.54
N GLY A 139 13.57 -13.07 4.88
CA GLY A 139 13.07 -11.71 5.03
C GLY A 139 11.58 -11.58 4.65
N VAL A 140 11.19 -12.19 3.53
CA VAL A 140 9.80 -12.25 3.06
C VAL A 140 8.92 -13.03 4.02
N VAL A 141 9.36 -14.18 4.54
CA VAL A 141 8.62 -14.97 5.54
C VAL A 141 8.29 -14.14 6.77
N MET A 142 9.27 -13.38 7.28
CA MET A 142 9.04 -12.49 8.43
C MET A 142 8.02 -11.39 8.12
N VAL A 143 8.14 -10.71 6.97
CA VAL A 143 7.18 -9.67 6.55
C VAL A 143 5.78 -10.25 6.37
N VAL A 144 5.66 -11.39 5.69
CA VAL A 144 4.37 -12.07 5.43
C VAL A 144 3.74 -12.56 6.74
N SER A 145 4.52 -13.01 7.71
CA SER A 145 3.97 -13.40 9.03
C SER A 145 3.28 -12.24 9.76
N VAL A 146 3.78 -11.02 9.58
CA VAL A 146 3.14 -9.82 10.13
C VAL A 146 1.85 -9.51 9.38
N ILE A 147 1.92 -9.51 8.04
CA ILE A 147 0.79 -9.22 7.15
C ILE A 147 -0.37 -10.20 7.38
N VAL A 148 -0.08 -11.50 7.43
CA VAL A 148 -1.09 -12.57 7.45
C VAL A 148 -1.57 -12.90 8.86
N ALA A 149 -0.72 -12.76 9.89
CA ALA A 149 -1.06 -13.21 11.24
C ALA A 149 -1.04 -12.08 12.29
N LEU A 150 0.10 -11.43 12.50
CA LEU A 150 0.26 -10.57 13.69
C LEU A 150 -0.52 -9.25 13.61
N TYR A 151 -0.51 -8.58 12.46
CA TYR A 151 -1.29 -7.36 12.25
C TYR A 151 -2.81 -7.58 12.34
N PRO A 152 -3.42 -8.56 11.62
CA PRO A 152 -4.84 -8.83 11.78
C PRO A 152 -5.20 -9.29 13.20
N ALA A 153 -4.34 -10.05 13.89
CA ALA A 153 -4.54 -10.38 15.30
C ALA A 153 -4.51 -9.15 16.22
N ALA A 154 -3.62 -8.18 15.96
CA ALA A 154 -3.57 -6.93 16.71
C ALA A 154 -4.86 -6.11 16.52
N LEU A 155 -5.34 -5.98 15.28
CA LEU A 155 -6.61 -5.32 14.98
C LEU A 155 -7.79 -6.04 15.63
N ALA A 156 -7.87 -7.37 15.48
CA ALA A 156 -8.93 -8.20 16.07
C ALA A 156 -8.97 -8.06 17.60
N ARG A 157 -7.80 -8.07 18.26
CA ARG A 157 -7.69 -7.84 19.70
C ARG A 157 -8.27 -6.48 20.09
N LEU A 158 -7.95 -5.41 19.35
CA LEU A 158 -8.48 -4.08 19.66
C LEU A 158 -9.99 -4.00 19.44
N ILE A 159 -10.49 -4.54 18.32
CA ILE A 159 -11.89 -4.39 17.88
C ILE A 159 -12.86 -5.33 18.61
N PHE A 160 -12.51 -6.59 18.82
CA PHE A 160 -13.47 -7.61 19.29
C PHE A 160 -13.50 -7.84 20.79
N THR A 161 -12.56 -7.28 21.56
CA THR A 161 -12.55 -7.45 23.03
C THR A 161 -13.30 -6.31 23.76
N GLY A 162 -14.39 -5.81 23.18
CA GLY A 162 -15.25 -4.74 23.75
C GLY A 162 -14.65 -3.33 23.72
N LYS A 163 -15.40 -2.30 24.13
CA LYS A 163 -14.88 -0.93 24.32
C LYS A 163 -14.69 -0.66 25.82
N THR A 164 -13.77 0.24 26.17
CA THR A 164 -13.71 0.77 27.54
C THR A 164 -14.87 1.72 27.82
N GLN A 165 -15.17 1.95 29.10
CA GLN A 165 -16.25 2.87 29.49
C GLN A 165 -15.99 4.29 28.97
N GLU A 166 -14.75 4.75 29.02
CA GLU A 166 -14.36 6.07 28.52
C GLU A 166 -14.58 6.18 27.00
N ALA A 167 -14.31 5.10 26.25
CA ALA A 167 -14.57 5.08 24.81
C ALA A 167 -16.06 5.09 24.48
N LEU A 168 -16.89 4.38 25.26
CA LEU A 168 -18.35 4.42 25.13
C LEU A 168 -18.93 5.80 25.46
N VAL A 169 -18.40 6.44 26.50
CA VAL A 169 -18.76 7.81 26.86
C VAL A 169 -18.37 8.78 25.74
N LEU A 170 -17.14 8.69 25.23
CA LEU A 170 -16.67 9.52 24.12
C LEU A 170 -17.54 9.35 22.87
N GLU A 171 -17.90 8.12 22.53
CA GLU A 171 -18.79 7.82 21.41
C GLU A 171 -20.20 8.36 21.63
N ARG A 172 -20.72 8.32 22.86
CA ARG A 172 -22.04 8.90 23.19
C ARG A 172 -22.05 10.42 23.02
N PHE A 173 -20.98 11.12 23.40
CA PHE A 173 -20.89 12.58 23.34
C PHE A 173 -20.44 13.11 21.97
N MET A 174 -19.54 12.40 21.29
CA MET A 174 -19.02 12.82 19.98
C MET A 174 -19.81 12.26 18.79
N GLY A 175 -20.77 11.36 19.02
CA GLY A 175 -21.43 10.56 18.00
C GLY A 175 -20.69 9.24 17.73
N THR A 176 -21.34 8.29 17.03
CA THR A 176 -20.69 7.03 16.63
C THR A 176 -19.35 7.35 16.02
N LEU A 177 -18.28 6.70 16.50
CA LEU A 177 -16.92 6.95 16.03
C LEU A 177 -16.74 6.27 14.66
N ASN A 178 -17.53 6.71 13.67
CA ASN A 178 -17.53 6.31 12.28
C ASN A 178 -17.62 4.78 12.04
N PRO A 179 -18.84 4.22 12.01
CA PRO A 179 -19.04 2.78 11.83
C PRO A 179 -18.50 2.29 10.48
N SER A 180 -18.75 3.01 9.38
CA SER A 180 -18.26 2.59 8.05
C SER A 180 -16.74 2.65 7.95
N GLY A 181 -16.12 3.69 8.49
CA GLY A 181 -14.67 3.82 8.48
C GLY A 181 -13.97 2.76 9.34
N MET A 182 -14.52 2.36 10.48
CA MET A 182 -13.95 1.26 11.29
C MET A 182 -14.24 -0.10 10.65
N ALA A 183 -15.42 -0.29 10.05
CA ALA A 183 -15.78 -1.52 9.34
C ALA A 183 -14.81 -1.85 8.19
N SER A 184 -14.17 -0.85 7.59
CA SER A 184 -13.13 -1.05 6.56
C SER A 184 -11.91 -1.88 7.02
N MET A 185 -11.69 -2.03 8.33
CA MET A 185 -10.63 -2.86 8.88
C MET A 185 -11.01 -4.34 8.95
N LEU A 186 -12.30 -4.67 8.93
CA LEU A 186 -12.81 -6.04 9.06
C LEU A 186 -12.41 -6.95 7.89
N PRO A 187 -12.50 -6.51 6.62
CA PRO A 187 -12.00 -7.29 5.49
C PRO A 187 -10.54 -7.72 5.68
N TYR A 188 -9.70 -6.84 6.23
CA TYR A 188 -8.31 -7.20 6.51
C TYR A 188 -8.22 -8.35 7.53
N ILE A 189 -8.98 -8.27 8.63
CA ILE A 189 -8.99 -9.29 9.68
C ILE A 189 -9.51 -10.64 9.16
N PHE A 190 -10.56 -10.65 8.34
CA PHE A 190 -11.26 -11.88 7.97
C PHE A 190 -10.78 -12.50 6.65
N ILE A 191 -10.31 -11.70 5.69
CA ILE A 191 -9.93 -12.19 4.36
C ILE A 191 -8.44 -12.51 4.29
N ILE A 192 -7.56 -11.66 4.83
CA ILE A 192 -6.11 -11.80 4.64
C ILE A 192 -5.53 -13.06 5.29
N PRO A 193 -5.89 -13.44 6.54
CA PRO A 193 -5.36 -14.67 7.13
C PRO A 193 -5.64 -15.93 6.30
N PRO A 194 -6.90 -16.24 5.89
CA PRO A 194 -7.16 -17.44 5.10
C PRO A 194 -6.53 -17.39 3.71
N VAL A 195 -6.60 -16.27 2.99
CA VAL A 195 -6.03 -16.19 1.63
C VAL A 195 -4.50 -16.20 1.62
N GLY A 196 -3.87 -15.72 2.70
CA GLY A 196 -2.42 -15.66 2.85
C GLY A 196 -1.78 -16.92 3.42
N ALA A 197 -2.56 -17.84 4.00
CA ALA A 197 -2.03 -19.03 4.65
C ALA A 197 -1.25 -19.93 3.67
N ALA A 198 -1.81 -20.18 2.48
CA ALA A 198 -1.19 -21.07 1.50
C ALA A 198 0.19 -20.56 1.02
N ILE A 199 0.30 -19.26 0.69
CA ILE A 199 1.57 -18.68 0.25
C ILE A 199 2.58 -18.58 1.41
N SER A 200 2.11 -18.39 2.64
CA SER A 200 2.97 -18.39 3.84
C SER A 200 3.61 -19.77 4.06
N LEU A 201 2.81 -20.84 3.96
CA LEU A 201 3.29 -22.22 4.07
C LEU A 201 4.29 -22.55 2.95
N ALA A 202 3.99 -22.15 1.71
CA ALA A 202 4.91 -22.34 0.59
C ALA A 202 6.24 -21.60 0.81
N ALA A 203 6.21 -20.34 1.27
CA ALA A 203 7.41 -19.56 1.54
C ALA A 203 8.27 -20.17 2.65
N ILE A 204 7.65 -20.66 3.74
CA ILE A 204 8.35 -21.36 4.83
C ILE A 204 8.97 -22.66 4.31
N ALA A 205 8.23 -23.48 3.57
CA ALA A 205 8.73 -24.73 3.01
C ALA A 205 9.95 -24.47 2.10
N ILE A 206 9.85 -23.50 1.19
CA ILE A 206 10.96 -23.09 0.32
C ILE A 206 12.14 -22.60 1.16
N GLY A 207 11.91 -21.76 2.18
CA GLY A 207 12.96 -21.24 3.05
C GLY A 207 13.71 -22.33 3.82
N VAL A 208 13.00 -23.32 4.36
CA VAL A 208 13.59 -24.48 5.07
C VAL A 208 14.41 -25.35 4.12
N ALA A 209 13.92 -25.58 2.89
CA ALA A 209 14.67 -26.31 1.88
C ALA A 209 15.94 -25.57 1.43
N LEU A 210 15.89 -24.24 1.29
CA LEU A 210 17.05 -23.42 0.95
C LEU A 210 18.12 -23.38 2.05
N LEU A 211 17.74 -23.62 3.31
CA LEU A 211 18.69 -23.81 4.42
C LEU A 211 19.33 -25.22 4.45
N GLY A 212 18.92 -26.12 3.55
CA GLY A 212 19.41 -27.51 3.55
C GLY A 212 18.82 -28.38 4.67
N LEU A 213 17.79 -27.91 5.38
CA LEU A 213 17.13 -28.67 6.46
C LEU A 213 16.24 -29.79 5.92
N VAL A 214 15.76 -29.66 4.69
CA VAL A 214 15.01 -30.69 3.94
C VAL A 214 15.48 -30.71 2.47
N PRO A 215 15.34 -31.84 1.75
CA PRO A 215 15.69 -31.90 0.34
C PRO A 215 14.86 -30.93 -0.51
N LEU A 216 15.48 -30.24 -1.48
CA LEU A 216 14.76 -29.33 -2.38
C LEU A 216 13.65 -30.03 -3.19
N SER A 217 13.81 -31.33 -3.46
CA SER A 217 12.78 -32.16 -4.09
C SER A 217 11.48 -32.25 -3.28
N SER A 218 11.54 -32.15 -1.95
CA SER A 218 10.37 -32.17 -1.08
C SER A 218 9.46 -30.95 -1.24
N VAL A 219 10.01 -29.84 -1.76
CA VAL A 219 9.28 -28.59 -2.03
C VAL A 219 9.08 -28.33 -3.52
N GLY A 220 9.38 -29.32 -4.37
CA GLY A 220 9.22 -29.21 -5.82
C GLY A 220 7.80 -28.80 -6.24
N TRP A 221 6.78 -29.21 -5.46
CA TRP A 221 5.40 -28.80 -5.67
C TRP A 221 5.20 -27.28 -5.59
N ALA A 222 5.88 -26.59 -4.66
CA ALA A 222 5.75 -25.14 -4.45
C ALA A 222 6.55 -24.31 -5.45
N LEU A 223 7.56 -24.93 -6.10
CA LEU A 223 8.41 -24.29 -7.10
C LEU A 223 7.81 -24.34 -8.51
N GLN A 224 6.74 -25.11 -8.73
CA GLN A 224 6.00 -25.11 -9.99
C GLN A 224 5.29 -23.76 -10.19
N SER A 225 5.40 -23.21 -11.41
CA SER A 225 4.86 -21.89 -11.75
C SER A 225 3.38 -21.76 -11.38
N LEU A 226 2.53 -22.74 -11.71
CA LEU A 226 1.08 -22.66 -11.42
C LEU A 226 0.79 -22.71 -9.92
N ASN A 227 1.40 -23.67 -9.21
CA ASN A 227 1.20 -23.86 -7.78
C ASN A 227 1.71 -22.68 -6.95
N PHE A 228 2.65 -21.90 -7.46
CA PHE A 228 3.08 -20.66 -6.83
C PHE A 228 2.18 -19.47 -7.21
N ASN A 229 1.95 -19.26 -8.52
CA ASN A 229 1.31 -18.04 -9.01
C ASN A 229 -0.15 -17.92 -8.56
N TYR A 230 -0.92 -19.00 -8.50
CA TYR A 230 -2.31 -18.94 -8.05
C TYR A 230 -2.43 -18.51 -6.58
N PRO A 231 -1.81 -19.20 -5.60
CA PRO A 231 -1.79 -18.75 -4.20
C PRO A 231 -1.17 -17.36 -4.03
N PHE A 232 -0.10 -17.06 -4.78
CA PHE A 232 0.52 -15.74 -4.73
C PHE A 232 -0.46 -14.64 -5.13
N TRP A 233 -1.16 -14.77 -6.26
CA TRP A 233 -2.08 -13.74 -6.71
C TRP A 233 -3.39 -13.71 -5.91
N ILE A 234 -3.88 -14.84 -5.43
CA ILE A 234 -4.99 -14.89 -4.46
C ILE A 234 -4.64 -14.03 -3.24
N PHE A 235 -3.45 -14.21 -2.67
CA PHE A 235 -2.98 -13.41 -1.53
C PHE A 235 -2.70 -11.95 -1.91
N ALA A 236 -1.83 -11.71 -2.90
CA ALA A 236 -1.29 -10.39 -3.21
C ALA A 236 -2.36 -9.43 -3.72
N HIS A 237 -3.31 -9.93 -4.52
CA HIS A 237 -4.45 -9.12 -4.96
C HIS A 237 -5.31 -8.73 -3.76
N ASN A 238 -5.77 -9.70 -2.96
CA ASN A 238 -6.61 -9.43 -1.80
C ASN A 238 -5.92 -8.55 -0.74
N LEU A 239 -4.60 -8.65 -0.59
CA LEU A 239 -3.82 -7.75 0.25
C LEU A 239 -3.94 -6.30 -0.22
N MET A 240 -3.72 -6.06 -1.52
CA MET A 240 -3.83 -4.73 -2.11
C MET A 240 -5.26 -4.18 -2.01
N GLU A 241 -6.26 -5.03 -2.23
CA GLU A 241 -7.67 -4.67 -2.09
C GLU A 241 -8.03 -4.30 -0.65
N ALA A 242 -7.60 -5.10 0.34
CA ALA A 242 -7.82 -4.78 1.75
C ALA A 242 -7.13 -3.47 2.17
N MET A 243 -5.93 -3.19 1.65
CA MET A 243 -5.24 -1.92 1.86
C MET A 243 -6.02 -0.74 1.25
N GLY A 244 -6.57 -0.92 0.03
CA GLY A 244 -7.43 0.05 -0.63
C GLY A 244 -8.73 0.34 0.13
N VAL A 245 -9.42 -0.71 0.60
CA VAL A 245 -10.62 -0.60 1.43
C VAL A 245 -10.35 0.17 2.72
N MET A 246 -9.24 -0.13 3.40
CA MET A 246 -8.82 0.60 4.60
C MET A 246 -8.47 2.07 4.31
N ALA A 247 -7.95 2.37 3.11
CA ALA A 247 -7.74 3.75 2.67
C ALA A 247 -9.08 4.48 2.47
N ILE A 248 -10.05 3.87 1.78
CA ILE A 248 -11.41 4.41 1.64
C ILE A 248 -12.04 4.64 3.02
N GLY A 249 -11.92 3.69 3.94
CA GLY A 249 -12.40 3.86 5.32
C GLY A 249 -11.68 4.95 6.12
N THR A 250 -10.48 5.34 5.70
CA THR A 250 -9.75 6.50 6.23
C THR A 250 -10.30 7.81 5.65
N VAL A 251 -10.68 7.84 4.36
CA VAL A 251 -11.42 8.96 3.76
C VAL A 251 -12.76 9.15 4.47
N TYR A 252 -13.50 8.06 4.71
CA TYR A 252 -14.76 8.05 5.47
C TYR A 252 -14.61 8.65 6.86
N TRP A 253 -13.41 8.55 7.44
CA TRP A 253 -13.11 9.07 8.77
C TRP A 253 -12.68 10.52 8.77
N LEU A 254 -11.82 10.91 7.84
CA LEU A 254 -11.27 12.26 7.79
C LEU A 254 -12.29 13.24 7.22
N VAL A 255 -12.94 12.93 6.09
CA VAL A 255 -13.74 13.91 5.35
C VAL A 255 -14.84 14.53 6.21
N PRO A 256 -15.70 13.76 6.91
CA PRO A 256 -16.75 14.35 7.74
C PRO A 256 -16.21 15.26 8.86
N ARG A 257 -15.04 14.95 9.44
CA ARG A 257 -14.41 15.72 10.52
C ARG A 257 -13.94 17.11 10.09
N TYR A 258 -13.59 17.24 8.82
CA TYR A 258 -13.10 18.49 8.25
C TYR A 258 -14.17 19.27 7.47
N THR A 259 -15.44 18.91 7.62
CA THR A 259 -16.53 19.73 7.08
C THR A 259 -16.64 21.07 7.84
N VAL A 260 -17.23 22.08 7.19
CA VAL A 260 -17.55 23.38 7.80
C VAL A 260 -18.58 23.16 8.91
N ARG A 261 -18.42 23.87 10.02
CA ARG A 261 -19.34 23.78 11.16
C ARG A 261 -20.02 25.11 11.40
N GLU A 262 -21.29 25.06 11.75
CA GLU A 262 -22.02 26.22 12.23
C GLU A 262 -21.71 26.46 13.72
N GLN A 263 -21.89 27.69 14.19
CA GLN A 263 -21.69 28.03 15.60
C GLN A 263 -22.72 27.27 16.45
N GLY A 264 -22.25 26.57 17.49
CA GLY A 264 -23.09 25.78 18.40
C GLY A 264 -23.19 24.29 18.05
N GLU A 265 -22.72 23.84 16.88
CA GLU A 265 -22.71 22.42 16.53
C GLU A 265 -21.66 21.61 17.32
N THR A 266 -22.13 20.76 18.23
CA THR A 266 -21.33 19.80 18.99
C THR A 266 -21.31 18.41 18.32
N GLY A 267 -20.23 17.64 18.48
CA GLY A 267 -20.12 16.26 17.95
C GLY A 267 -19.55 16.18 16.52
N VAL A 268 -19.18 15.00 16.04
CA VAL A 268 -18.55 14.80 14.71
C VAL A 268 -19.60 14.37 13.70
N ARG A 269 -19.70 15.09 12.56
CA ARG A 269 -20.56 14.67 11.45
C ARG A 269 -20.10 13.32 10.88
N THR A 270 -21.05 12.57 10.34
CA THR A 270 -20.81 11.31 9.63
C THR A 270 -20.81 11.54 8.12
N LEU A 271 -20.62 10.49 7.33
CA LEU A 271 -20.90 10.55 5.90
C LEU A 271 -22.37 10.89 5.64
N PHE A 272 -22.64 11.36 4.43
CA PHE A 272 -24.00 11.56 3.90
C PHE A 272 -24.88 10.33 4.11
N SER A 273 -24.33 9.12 3.90
CA SER A 273 -24.99 7.88 4.30
C SER A 273 -23.99 6.85 4.83
N GLU A 274 -24.01 6.60 6.14
CA GLU A 274 -23.23 5.52 6.76
C GLU A 274 -23.67 4.14 6.28
N ARG A 275 -24.97 3.96 5.97
CA ARG A 275 -25.49 2.69 5.41
C ARG A 275 -24.90 2.41 4.04
N LEU A 276 -24.82 3.44 3.18
CA LEU A 276 -24.18 3.33 1.87
C LEU A 276 -22.67 3.09 2.03
N GLY A 277 -22.02 3.75 2.99
CA GLY A 277 -20.61 3.53 3.32
C GLY A 277 -20.34 2.08 3.70
N LEU A 278 -21.14 1.50 4.62
CA LEU A 278 -21.04 0.10 5.02
C LEU A 278 -21.32 -0.86 3.85
N PHE A 279 -22.37 -0.60 3.08
CA PHE A 279 -22.69 -1.38 1.89
C PHE A 279 -21.52 -1.38 0.89
N ALA A 280 -20.93 -0.22 0.61
CA ALA A 280 -19.80 -0.09 -0.30
C ALA A 280 -18.60 -0.93 0.17
N ILE A 281 -18.27 -0.91 1.47
CA ILE A 281 -17.18 -1.72 2.04
C ILE A 281 -17.44 -3.22 1.86
N VAL A 282 -18.64 -3.68 2.21
CA VAL A 282 -19.01 -5.11 2.12
C VAL A 282 -19.06 -5.57 0.66
N PHE A 283 -19.71 -4.80 -0.21
CA PHE A 283 -19.83 -5.09 -1.63
C PHE A 283 -18.46 -5.15 -2.31
N TYR A 284 -17.63 -4.13 -2.09
CA TYR A 284 -16.27 -4.07 -2.62
C TYR A 284 -15.44 -5.27 -2.16
N SER A 285 -15.40 -5.52 -0.85
CA SER A 285 -14.55 -6.55 -0.27
C SER A 285 -14.95 -7.95 -0.71
N THR A 286 -16.25 -8.18 -0.93
CA THR A 286 -16.77 -9.46 -1.44
C THR A 286 -16.41 -9.65 -2.91
N ALA A 287 -16.56 -8.61 -3.73
CA ALA A 287 -16.17 -8.64 -5.14
C ALA A 287 -14.66 -8.88 -5.32
N ALA A 288 -13.83 -8.29 -4.47
CA ALA A 288 -12.37 -8.38 -4.54
C ALA A 288 -11.82 -9.82 -4.40
N ILE A 289 -12.50 -10.71 -3.67
CA ILE A 289 -11.99 -12.07 -3.40
C ILE A 289 -11.63 -12.82 -4.67
N MET A 290 -12.47 -12.69 -5.71
CA MET A 290 -12.35 -13.42 -6.98
C MET A 290 -11.80 -12.59 -8.14
N ALA A 291 -11.28 -11.38 -7.89
CA ALA A 291 -10.72 -10.53 -8.95
C ALA A 291 -9.25 -10.88 -9.28
N PHE A 292 -8.54 -11.65 -8.44
CA PHE A 292 -7.15 -12.07 -8.68
C PHE A 292 -6.84 -12.69 -10.06
N PRO A 293 -7.74 -13.42 -10.77
CA PRO A 293 -7.42 -14.01 -12.07
C PRO A 293 -7.05 -12.98 -13.15
N HIS A 294 -7.33 -11.69 -12.95
CA HIS A 294 -6.90 -10.65 -13.89
C HIS A 294 -5.38 -10.52 -14.00
N HIS A 295 -4.60 -10.96 -13.00
CA HIS A 295 -3.14 -10.95 -13.07
C HIS A 295 -2.58 -12.05 -13.97
N LEU A 296 -3.44 -12.99 -14.36
CA LEU A 296 -3.09 -14.25 -15.00
C LEU A 296 -3.75 -14.41 -16.38
N PHE A 297 -4.46 -13.40 -16.90
CA PHE A 297 -5.12 -13.47 -18.21
C PHE A 297 -4.19 -13.85 -19.35
N THR A 298 -2.95 -13.39 -19.31
CA THR A 298 -1.93 -13.63 -20.35
C THR A 298 -1.06 -14.84 -20.03
N MET A 299 -1.37 -15.61 -18.99
CA MET A 299 -0.65 -16.84 -18.68
C MET A 299 -0.91 -17.87 -19.78
N PRO A 300 0.07 -18.18 -20.67
CA PRO A 300 -0.23 -18.74 -21.99
C PRO A 300 -0.82 -20.16 -22.02
N THR A 301 -0.80 -20.92 -20.92
CA THR A 301 -1.10 -22.36 -20.96
C THR A 301 -1.98 -22.90 -19.83
N SER A 302 -2.65 -22.07 -19.03
CA SER A 302 -3.18 -22.59 -17.74
C SER A 302 -4.39 -21.93 -17.11
N GLN A 303 -4.86 -20.77 -17.55
CA GLN A 303 -6.03 -20.18 -16.92
C GLN A 303 -7.33 -20.69 -17.55
N PRO A 304 -8.24 -21.35 -16.79
CA PRO A 304 -9.54 -21.73 -17.30
C PRO A 304 -10.34 -20.50 -17.74
N GLN A 305 -11.00 -20.58 -18.90
CA GLN A 305 -11.78 -19.45 -19.45
C GLN A 305 -12.85 -18.93 -18.47
N GLY A 306 -13.53 -19.84 -17.77
CA GLY A 306 -14.52 -19.48 -16.74
C GLY A 306 -13.90 -18.60 -15.65
N LEU A 307 -12.70 -18.95 -15.18
CA LEU A 307 -11.99 -18.18 -14.16
C LEU A 307 -11.53 -16.81 -14.69
N SER A 308 -11.17 -16.72 -15.98
CA SER A 308 -10.90 -15.43 -16.61
C SER A 308 -12.12 -14.51 -16.62
N TYR A 309 -13.29 -15.02 -17.02
CA TYR A 309 -14.52 -14.22 -17.01
C TYR A 309 -14.93 -13.83 -15.58
N THR A 310 -14.81 -14.74 -14.62
CA THR A 310 -15.02 -14.43 -13.20
C THR A 310 -14.10 -13.30 -12.74
N GLY A 311 -12.81 -13.37 -13.04
CA GLY A 311 -11.84 -12.33 -12.68
C GLY A 311 -12.19 -10.97 -13.27
N GLN A 312 -12.58 -10.92 -14.54
CA GLN A 312 -13.00 -9.67 -15.18
C GLN A 312 -14.26 -9.09 -14.53
N ILE A 313 -15.31 -9.89 -14.35
CA ILE A 313 -16.57 -9.45 -13.74
C ILE A 313 -16.31 -8.93 -12.32
N ALA A 314 -15.58 -9.70 -11.51
CA ALA A 314 -15.20 -9.33 -10.16
C ALA A 314 -14.43 -8.00 -10.12
N SER A 315 -13.49 -7.79 -11.05
CA SER A 315 -12.71 -6.54 -11.15
C SER A 315 -13.56 -5.32 -11.49
N TRP A 316 -14.62 -5.49 -12.30
CA TRP A 316 -15.55 -4.40 -12.59
C TRP A 316 -16.49 -4.13 -11.41
N LEU A 317 -16.91 -5.18 -10.70
CA LEU A 317 -17.72 -5.03 -9.49
C LEU A 317 -16.96 -4.28 -8.39
N THR A 318 -15.66 -4.48 -8.19
CA THR A 318 -14.88 -3.65 -7.25
C THR A 318 -14.88 -2.19 -7.66
N GLY A 319 -14.77 -1.88 -8.95
CA GLY A 319 -14.92 -0.53 -9.51
C GLY A 319 -16.27 0.11 -9.18
N PHE A 320 -17.38 -0.63 -9.35
CA PHE A 320 -18.71 -0.15 -8.94
C PHE A 320 -18.84 0.01 -7.42
N GLY A 321 -18.21 -0.88 -6.64
CA GLY A 321 -18.11 -0.75 -5.19
C GLY A 321 -17.42 0.56 -4.77
N ALA A 322 -16.32 0.91 -5.43
CA ALA A 322 -15.62 2.16 -5.21
C ALA A 322 -16.49 3.37 -5.59
N ALA A 323 -17.29 3.29 -6.66
CA ALA A 323 -18.17 4.38 -7.09
C ALA A 323 -19.19 4.80 -6.02
N PHE A 324 -19.77 3.85 -5.27
CA PHE A 324 -20.63 4.18 -4.13
C PHE A 324 -19.91 5.03 -3.08
N SER A 325 -18.63 4.74 -2.86
CA SER A 325 -17.77 5.50 -1.95
C SER A 325 -17.52 6.92 -2.49
N VAL A 326 -17.27 7.05 -3.79
CA VAL A 326 -17.06 8.34 -4.47
C VAL A 326 -18.27 9.24 -4.30
N PHE A 327 -19.46 8.77 -4.66
CA PHE A 327 -20.67 9.59 -4.55
C PHE A 327 -20.98 9.96 -3.09
N ASN A 328 -20.78 9.04 -2.14
CA ASN A 328 -21.04 9.32 -0.73
C ASN A 328 -20.07 10.38 -0.17
N VAL A 329 -18.78 10.29 -0.47
CA VAL A 329 -17.76 11.27 -0.04
C VAL A 329 -17.97 12.64 -0.70
N LEU A 330 -18.31 12.66 -1.99
CA LEU A 330 -18.59 13.91 -2.71
C LEU A 330 -19.88 14.57 -2.20
N ALA A 331 -20.96 13.81 -1.99
CA ALA A 331 -22.20 14.32 -1.40
C ALA A 331 -21.96 14.91 -0.01
N THR A 332 -21.18 14.22 0.82
CA THR A 332 -20.76 14.74 2.15
C THR A 332 -20.03 16.07 2.02
N SER A 333 -19.07 16.16 1.09
CA SER A 333 -18.25 17.37 0.90
C SER A 333 -19.06 18.53 0.31
N TYR A 334 -20.00 18.23 -0.59
CA TYR A 334 -20.86 19.21 -1.27
C TYR A 334 -21.87 19.84 -0.30
N ILE A 335 -22.60 19.01 0.45
CA ILE A 335 -23.69 19.46 1.33
C ILE A 335 -23.13 20.26 2.51
N PHE A 336 -22.04 19.77 3.10
CA PHE A 336 -21.54 20.31 4.36
C PHE A 336 -20.38 21.31 4.21
N GLY A 337 -19.85 21.47 2.98
CA GLY A 337 -18.65 22.26 2.69
C GLY A 337 -17.40 21.65 3.32
N LEU A 338 -16.31 21.53 2.55
CA LEU A 338 -15.05 20.94 3.06
C LEU A 338 -14.01 22.01 3.39
N ARG A 339 -13.47 21.99 4.62
CA ARG A 339 -12.30 22.79 5.00
C ARG A 339 -11.04 22.07 4.56
N LEU A 340 -10.30 22.66 3.62
CA LEU A 340 -9.07 22.09 3.06
C LEU A 340 -7.87 22.36 3.97
N THR A 341 -7.75 21.61 5.06
CA THR A 341 -6.52 21.49 5.87
C THR A 341 -5.53 20.53 5.20
N PRO A 342 -4.24 20.47 5.59
CA PRO A 342 -3.32 19.49 5.02
C PRO A 342 -3.82 18.04 5.13
N ALA A 343 -4.49 17.69 6.23
CA ALA A 343 -5.05 16.35 6.44
C ALA A 343 -6.19 16.02 5.48
N SER A 344 -7.21 16.90 5.39
CA SER A 344 -8.36 16.69 4.50
C SER A 344 -8.00 16.86 3.02
N LEU A 345 -7.09 17.77 2.70
CA LEU A 345 -6.59 17.94 1.32
C LEU A 345 -5.83 16.69 0.86
N ALA A 346 -4.95 16.12 1.70
CA ALA A 346 -4.24 14.89 1.36
C ALA A 346 -5.20 13.71 1.17
N ALA A 347 -6.18 13.56 2.06
CA ALA A 347 -7.21 12.52 1.92
C ALA A 347 -8.01 12.66 0.62
N MET A 348 -8.47 13.88 0.29
CA MET A 348 -9.25 14.12 -0.93
C MET A 348 -8.43 14.02 -2.21
N LEU A 349 -7.20 14.55 -2.24
CA LEU A 349 -6.33 14.43 -3.40
C LEU A 349 -5.88 12.98 -3.60
N GLY A 350 -5.53 12.27 -2.53
CA GLY A 350 -5.23 10.83 -2.60
C GLY A 350 -6.43 10.04 -3.11
N PHE A 351 -7.64 10.37 -2.66
CA PHE A 351 -8.87 9.75 -3.17
C PHE A 351 -9.16 10.12 -4.64
N ALA A 352 -8.88 11.35 -5.07
CA ALA A 352 -9.01 11.74 -6.47
C ALA A 352 -8.02 10.98 -7.37
N VAL A 353 -6.76 10.83 -6.94
CA VAL A 353 -5.76 10.01 -7.64
C VAL A 353 -6.18 8.55 -7.67
N TYR A 354 -6.74 8.02 -6.58
CA TYR A 354 -7.30 6.67 -6.51
C TYR A 354 -8.39 6.45 -7.56
N VAL A 355 -9.31 7.41 -7.71
CA VAL A 355 -10.38 7.36 -8.72
C VAL A 355 -9.80 7.42 -10.13
N ALA A 356 -8.84 8.32 -10.39
CA ALA A 356 -8.18 8.43 -11.70
C ALA A 356 -7.46 7.13 -12.09
N ASP A 357 -6.72 6.53 -11.16
CA ASP A 357 -6.08 5.24 -11.34
C ASP A 357 -7.09 4.09 -11.55
N GLY A 358 -8.21 4.13 -10.81
CA GLY A 358 -9.27 3.13 -10.88
C GLY A 358 -9.82 2.95 -12.30
N PHE A 359 -9.88 4.01 -13.12
CA PHE A 359 -10.21 3.87 -14.54
C PHE A 359 -9.21 2.96 -15.25
N LEU A 360 -7.90 3.28 -15.17
CA LEU A 360 -6.84 2.46 -15.78
C LEU A 360 -6.87 1.00 -15.26
N ALA A 361 -7.12 0.81 -13.97
CA ALA A 361 -7.26 -0.51 -13.36
C ALA A 361 -8.39 -1.32 -14.02
N MET A 362 -9.54 -0.70 -14.31
CA MET A 362 -10.66 -1.35 -15.00
C MET A 362 -10.31 -1.77 -16.43
N GLN A 363 -9.49 -0.99 -17.14
CA GLN A 363 -8.97 -1.43 -18.45
C GLN A 363 -7.99 -2.59 -18.31
N LEU A 364 -7.08 -2.57 -17.33
CA LEU A 364 -6.17 -3.70 -17.09
C LEU A 364 -6.89 -4.97 -16.62
N GLY A 365 -8.00 -4.81 -15.90
CA GLY A 365 -8.91 -5.90 -15.50
C GLY A 365 -9.82 -6.40 -16.63
N THR A 366 -9.71 -5.84 -17.83
CA THR A 366 -10.50 -6.25 -19.00
C THR A 366 -9.69 -7.16 -19.92
N ILE A 367 -10.16 -8.38 -20.15
CA ILE A 367 -9.41 -9.43 -20.87
C ILE A 367 -8.84 -8.92 -22.21
N GLY A 368 -9.68 -8.31 -23.06
CA GLY A 368 -9.24 -7.82 -24.37
C GLY A 368 -8.13 -6.77 -24.31
N TRP A 369 -8.17 -5.88 -23.32
CA TRP A 369 -7.14 -4.87 -23.08
C TRP A 369 -5.90 -5.46 -22.40
N ALA A 370 -6.08 -6.42 -21.49
CA ALA A 370 -4.98 -7.08 -20.79
C ALA A 370 -4.00 -7.73 -21.76
N TYR A 371 -4.47 -8.38 -22.83
CA TYR A 371 -3.57 -8.94 -23.86
C TYR A 371 -2.70 -7.89 -24.58
N ARG A 372 -3.07 -6.62 -24.56
CA ARG A 372 -2.32 -5.51 -25.18
C ARG A 372 -1.44 -4.75 -24.18
N LEU A 373 -1.89 -4.65 -22.94
CA LEU A 373 -1.28 -3.80 -21.91
C LEU A 373 -0.47 -4.60 -20.86
N HIS A 374 -0.66 -5.92 -20.78
CA HIS A 374 0.08 -6.74 -19.83
C HIS A 374 1.58 -6.69 -20.15
N GLY A 375 2.40 -6.56 -19.10
CA GLY A 375 3.85 -6.50 -19.26
C GLY A 375 4.37 -5.16 -19.81
N THR A 376 3.51 -4.17 -20.06
CA THR A 376 3.94 -2.83 -20.46
C THR A 376 3.95 -1.87 -19.26
N TYR A 377 4.37 -0.63 -19.50
CA TYR A 377 4.30 0.46 -18.52
C TYR A 377 2.89 0.80 -18.05
N ALA A 378 1.82 0.34 -18.72
CA ALA A 378 0.45 0.55 -18.23
C ALA A 378 0.22 -0.15 -16.89
N ALA A 379 0.72 -1.39 -16.75
CA ALA A 379 0.67 -2.10 -15.48
C ALA A 379 1.55 -1.45 -14.40
N THR A 380 2.68 -0.85 -14.79
CA THR A 380 3.52 -0.06 -13.87
C THR A 380 2.82 1.22 -13.42
N ALA A 381 2.17 1.92 -14.36
CA ALA A 381 1.41 3.15 -14.09
C ALA A 381 0.34 2.89 -13.04
N HIS A 382 -0.45 1.82 -13.22
CA HIS A 382 -1.47 1.43 -12.28
C HIS A 382 -0.88 1.13 -10.89
N LEU A 383 0.07 0.19 -10.82
CA LEU A 383 0.69 -0.23 -9.56
C LEU A 383 1.30 0.94 -8.77
N MET A 384 2.06 1.81 -9.44
CA MET A 384 2.74 2.92 -8.76
C MET A 384 1.72 3.96 -8.28
N THR A 385 0.70 4.24 -9.09
CA THR A 385 -0.26 5.29 -8.80
C THR A 385 -1.24 4.86 -7.71
N ILE A 386 -1.74 3.63 -7.72
CA ILE A 386 -2.61 3.14 -6.64
C ILE A 386 -1.90 3.14 -5.29
N LEU A 387 -0.63 2.71 -5.26
CA LEU A 387 0.19 2.73 -4.04
C LEU A 387 0.41 4.17 -3.55
N LEU A 388 0.69 5.10 -4.46
CA LEU A 388 0.88 6.50 -4.11
C LEU A 388 -0.42 7.19 -3.65
N ALA A 389 -1.56 6.85 -4.27
CA ALA A 389 -2.89 7.32 -3.89
C ALA A 389 -3.24 6.88 -2.46
N VAL A 390 -3.09 5.58 -2.18
CA VAL A 390 -3.32 5.01 -0.84
C VAL A 390 -2.34 5.63 0.17
N THR A 391 -1.07 5.83 -0.20
CA THR A 391 -0.09 6.50 0.65
C THR A 391 -0.51 7.93 0.97
N LEU A 392 -1.00 8.69 -0.02
CA LEU A 392 -1.44 10.08 0.17
C LEU A 392 -2.67 10.17 1.09
N ILE A 393 -3.60 9.20 1.02
CA ILE A 393 -4.72 9.10 1.96
C ILE A 393 -4.20 8.88 3.40
N TRP A 394 -3.24 7.96 3.59
CA TRP A 394 -2.63 7.72 4.90
C TRP A 394 -1.75 8.89 5.39
N ILE A 395 -1.15 9.67 4.48
CA ILE A 395 -0.52 10.95 4.82
C ILE A 395 -1.56 11.94 5.36
N GLY A 396 -2.80 11.92 4.87
CA GLY A 396 -3.90 12.66 5.47
C GLY A 396 -4.16 12.26 6.92
N ALA A 397 -4.16 10.96 7.21
CA ALA A 397 -4.28 10.44 8.58
C ALA A 397 -3.06 10.80 9.46
N LEU A 398 -1.87 10.83 8.87
CA LEU A 398 -0.64 11.27 9.55
C LEU A 398 -0.73 12.74 9.94
N TYR A 399 -1.17 13.62 9.04
CA TYR A 399 -1.37 15.03 9.34
C TYR A 399 -2.46 15.26 10.38
N HIS A 400 -3.55 14.50 10.32
CA HIS A 400 -4.57 14.53 11.36
C HIS A 400 -4.00 14.17 12.73
N SER A 401 -3.11 13.18 12.77
CA SER A 401 -2.54 12.64 14.00
C SER A 401 -1.18 13.27 14.37
N PHE A 402 -0.75 14.31 13.66
CA PHE A 402 0.64 14.81 13.72
C PHE A 402 0.99 15.35 15.11
N GLN A 403 0.12 16.17 15.69
CA GLN A 403 0.32 16.71 17.03
C GLN A 403 0.31 15.61 18.10
N LEU A 404 -0.53 14.59 17.93
CA LEU A 404 -0.60 13.45 18.86
C LEU A 404 0.69 12.60 18.81
N LEU A 405 1.25 12.38 17.62
CA LEU A 405 2.44 11.55 17.41
C LEU A 405 3.76 12.28 17.73
N PHE A 406 3.83 13.58 17.45
CA PHE A 406 5.07 14.35 17.54
C PHE A 406 5.07 15.45 18.60
N GLY A 407 3.97 15.61 19.35
CA GLY A 407 3.84 16.60 20.42
C GLY A 407 3.78 18.06 19.93
N ARG A 408 3.65 18.28 18.63
CA ARG A 408 3.62 19.62 18.01
C ARG A 408 2.77 19.63 16.75
N PRO A 409 2.11 20.76 16.41
CA PRO A 409 1.40 20.86 15.14
C PRO A 409 2.35 20.90 13.94
N GLU A 410 1.84 20.52 12.78
CA GLU A 410 2.56 20.56 11.50
C GLU A 410 2.85 22.00 11.05
N ASN A 411 3.82 22.15 10.15
CA ASN A 411 4.05 23.42 9.45
C ASN A 411 3.12 23.47 8.24
N ARG A 412 2.00 24.19 8.35
CA ARG A 412 0.97 24.24 7.31
C ARG A 412 1.52 24.55 5.92
N LYS A 413 2.43 25.52 5.77
CA LYS A 413 2.98 25.89 4.45
C LYS A 413 3.70 24.71 3.80
N LEU A 414 4.63 24.08 4.52
CA LEU A 414 5.37 22.91 4.03
C LEU A 414 4.45 21.70 3.83
N ALA A 415 3.43 21.55 4.68
CA ALA A 415 2.46 20.48 4.55
C ALA A 415 1.63 20.59 3.27
N TYR A 416 1.14 21.79 2.92
CA TYR A 416 0.46 22.02 1.64
C TYR A 416 1.37 21.76 0.44
N VAL A 417 2.63 22.21 0.48
CA VAL A 417 3.62 21.93 -0.58
C VAL A 417 3.81 20.42 -0.75
N HIS A 418 4.04 19.69 0.35
CA HIS A 418 4.17 18.24 0.32
C HIS A 418 2.96 17.57 -0.35
N VAL A 419 1.76 17.90 0.11
CA VAL A 419 0.52 17.27 -0.35
C VAL A 419 0.23 17.55 -1.82
N VAL A 420 0.30 18.82 -2.23
CA VAL A 420 0.00 19.23 -3.61
C VAL A 420 1.05 18.69 -4.58
N ALA A 421 2.34 18.82 -4.26
CA ALA A 421 3.40 18.30 -5.11
C ALA A 421 3.30 16.78 -5.30
N THR A 422 2.98 16.05 -4.22
CA THR A 422 2.78 14.59 -4.29
C THR A 422 1.61 14.22 -5.19
N ALA A 423 0.47 14.91 -5.09
CA ALA A 423 -0.70 14.65 -5.93
C ALA A 423 -0.46 14.98 -7.42
N VAL A 424 0.16 16.13 -7.70
CA VAL A 424 0.52 16.54 -9.08
C VAL A 424 1.49 15.53 -9.70
N ALA A 425 2.51 15.11 -8.94
CA ALA A 425 3.44 14.10 -9.42
C ALA A 425 2.76 12.75 -9.65
N ALA A 426 1.85 12.33 -8.77
CA ALA A 426 1.11 11.08 -8.92
C ALA A 426 0.31 11.04 -10.24
N LEU A 427 -0.47 12.10 -10.52
CA LEU A 427 -1.24 12.20 -11.76
C LEU A 427 -0.33 12.28 -13.00
N GLY A 428 0.75 13.07 -12.93
CA GLY A 428 1.71 13.18 -14.03
C GLY A 428 2.39 11.85 -14.37
N LEU A 429 2.82 11.10 -13.34
CA LEU A 429 3.40 9.77 -13.49
C LEU A 429 2.37 8.78 -14.03
N LEU A 430 1.13 8.80 -13.52
CA LEU A 430 0.03 7.97 -14.02
C LEU A 430 -0.14 8.13 -15.52
N TYR A 431 -0.44 9.35 -15.99
CA TYR A 431 -0.74 9.57 -17.39
C TYR A 431 0.47 9.32 -18.29
N LYS A 432 1.68 9.70 -17.85
CA LYS A 432 2.88 9.47 -18.66
C LYS A 432 3.20 7.99 -18.79
N MET A 433 3.19 7.23 -17.69
CA MET A 433 3.44 5.79 -17.73
C MET A 433 2.31 5.02 -18.44
N ALA A 434 1.05 5.44 -18.29
CA ALA A 434 -0.07 4.85 -19.01
C ALA A 434 0.08 5.03 -20.53
N ALA A 435 0.45 6.24 -20.97
CA ALA A 435 0.74 6.51 -22.38
C ALA A 435 1.90 5.65 -22.90
N MET A 436 2.99 5.52 -22.12
CA MET A 436 4.09 4.60 -22.47
C MET A 436 3.62 3.15 -22.61
N GLY A 437 2.70 2.72 -21.75
CA GLY A 437 2.08 1.41 -21.83
C GLY A 437 1.24 1.21 -23.08
N GLY A 438 0.47 2.22 -23.48
CA GLY A 438 -0.31 2.21 -24.73
C GLY A 438 0.56 2.17 -25.99
N LEU A 439 1.79 2.69 -25.91
CA LEU A 439 2.81 2.56 -26.97
C LEU A 439 3.54 1.20 -26.95
N GLY A 440 3.21 0.30 -26.04
CA GLY A 440 3.82 -1.03 -25.96
C GLY A 440 5.19 -1.05 -25.27
N ILE A 441 5.60 0.01 -24.56
CA ILE A 441 6.90 0.04 -23.88
C ILE A 441 6.89 -1.00 -22.74
N PRO A 442 7.80 -1.99 -22.75
CA PRO A 442 7.80 -3.07 -21.76
C PRO A 442 8.24 -2.55 -20.39
N ARG A 443 7.61 -3.05 -19.32
CA ARG A 443 8.09 -2.80 -17.95
C ARG A 443 9.32 -3.66 -17.64
N ARG A 444 10.14 -3.20 -16.69
CA ARG A 444 11.33 -3.93 -16.18
C ARG A 444 12.42 -4.20 -17.24
N ALA A 445 12.38 -3.51 -18.38
CA ALA A 445 13.46 -3.51 -19.35
C ALA A 445 14.53 -2.48 -18.98
N TYR A 446 15.80 -2.85 -19.09
CA TYR A 446 16.93 -1.91 -18.97
C TYR A 446 17.98 -2.20 -20.05
N PRO A 447 18.38 -1.20 -20.86
CA PRO A 447 17.78 0.13 -20.95
C PRO A 447 16.34 0.06 -21.49
N LEU A 448 15.55 1.12 -21.29
CA LEU A 448 14.23 1.20 -21.92
C LEU A 448 14.39 1.35 -23.43
N PRO A 449 13.55 0.66 -24.23
CA PRO A 449 13.56 0.79 -25.68
C PRO A 449 12.83 2.08 -26.10
N ILE A 450 13.38 3.23 -25.71
CA ILE A 450 12.83 4.57 -25.98
C ILE A 450 13.80 5.32 -26.90
N THR A 451 13.28 5.82 -28.00
CA THR A 451 14.02 6.64 -28.98
C THR A 451 13.85 8.14 -28.74
N ASP A 452 12.72 8.57 -28.18
CA ASP A 452 12.42 9.96 -27.86
C ASP A 452 12.93 10.36 -26.46
N PRO A 453 13.92 11.28 -26.35
CA PRO A 453 14.43 11.73 -25.05
C PRO A 453 13.40 12.52 -24.23
N ALA A 454 12.41 13.15 -24.86
CA ALA A 454 11.38 13.92 -24.16
C ALA A 454 10.55 13.02 -23.23
N THR A 455 10.36 11.76 -23.60
CA THR A 455 9.63 10.79 -22.80
C THR A 455 10.27 10.54 -21.43
N ILE A 456 11.60 10.40 -21.36
CA ILE A 456 12.31 10.21 -20.09
C ILE A 456 12.40 11.54 -19.32
N ALA A 457 12.53 12.67 -20.01
CA ALA A 457 12.54 14.00 -19.38
C ALA A 457 11.23 14.30 -18.63
N VAL A 458 10.06 13.98 -19.21
CA VAL A 458 8.76 14.18 -18.55
C VAL A 458 8.59 13.27 -17.33
N LEU A 459 9.04 12.01 -17.40
CA LEU A 459 9.07 11.14 -16.22
C LEU A 459 9.95 11.74 -15.11
N THR A 460 11.11 12.26 -15.48
CA THR A 460 12.07 12.86 -14.55
C THR A 460 11.54 14.13 -13.92
N LEU A 461 10.80 14.95 -14.67
CA LEU A 461 10.10 16.11 -14.13
C LEU A 461 9.14 15.72 -13.01
N PHE A 462 8.22 14.78 -13.24
CA PHE A 462 7.25 14.39 -12.21
C PHE A 462 7.90 13.65 -11.04
N ALA A 463 8.93 12.83 -11.28
CA ALA A 463 9.71 12.23 -10.20
C ALA A 463 10.41 13.30 -9.34
N SER A 464 10.90 14.38 -9.96
CA SER A 464 11.53 15.50 -9.25
C SER A 464 10.52 16.33 -8.45
N ILE A 465 9.31 16.53 -8.98
CA ILE A 465 8.21 17.17 -8.24
C ILE A 465 7.83 16.32 -7.01
N LEU A 466 7.75 15.00 -7.16
CA LEU A 466 7.51 14.09 -6.04
C LEU A 466 8.60 14.23 -4.97
N ALA A 467 9.87 14.20 -5.40
CA ALA A 467 11.02 14.36 -4.51
C ALA A 467 10.99 15.71 -3.76
N ALA A 468 10.62 16.80 -4.45
CA ALA A 468 10.48 18.11 -3.82
C ALA A 468 9.39 18.14 -2.73
N GLY A 469 8.24 17.51 -2.99
CA GLY A 469 7.18 17.35 -1.99
C GLY A 469 7.65 16.57 -0.76
N GLN A 470 8.42 15.52 -0.98
CA GLN A 470 9.02 14.71 0.08
C GLN A 470 10.08 15.47 0.91
N ILE A 471 10.91 16.29 0.26
CA ILE A 471 11.86 17.17 0.94
C ILE A 471 11.13 18.20 1.82
N ALA A 472 9.99 18.74 1.35
CA ALA A 472 9.17 19.66 2.14
C ALA A 472 8.64 18.99 3.42
N PHE A 473 8.19 17.73 3.34
CA PHE A 473 7.78 16.95 4.51
C PHE A 473 8.93 16.73 5.51
N LEU A 474 10.08 16.27 5.03
CA LEU A 474 11.27 16.04 5.87
C LEU A 474 11.72 17.33 6.57
N THR A 475 11.75 18.44 5.84
CA THR A 475 12.10 19.77 6.37
C THR A 475 11.14 20.19 7.49
N GLN A 476 9.86 19.89 7.34
CA GLN A 476 8.87 20.13 8.39
C GLN A 476 9.09 19.23 9.61
N LEU A 477 9.47 17.98 9.39
CA LEU A 477 9.64 16.99 10.47
C LEU A 477 10.86 17.32 11.34
N THR A 478 11.90 17.90 10.76
CA THR A 478 13.14 18.27 11.46
C THR A 478 13.13 19.68 12.04
N ARG A 479 12.38 20.63 11.47
CA ARG A 479 12.27 21.99 12.01
C ARG A 479 11.28 22.05 13.19
N PRO A 480 11.71 22.34 14.42
CA PRO A 480 10.79 22.68 15.48
C PRO A 480 10.05 23.97 15.12
N LYS A 481 8.75 24.04 15.42
CA LYS A 481 8.06 25.33 15.42
C LYS A 481 8.72 26.18 16.50
N THR A 482 9.44 27.23 16.11
CA THR A 482 9.55 28.42 16.96
C THR A 482 8.12 28.90 17.18
N ALA A 483 7.65 28.84 18.43
CA ALA A 483 6.45 29.56 18.82
C ALA A 483 6.69 31.03 18.52
N LYS A 484 6.09 31.55 17.44
CA LYS A 484 5.73 32.95 17.41
C LYS A 484 4.36 33.00 18.07
N THR A 485 4.42 33.46 19.33
CA THR A 485 3.33 34.02 20.13
C THR A 485 2.37 34.84 19.30
#